data_AF-A0A398CCQ7-F1
#
_entry.id   AF-A0A398CCQ7-F1
#
_cell.length_a   1.000
_cell.length_b   1.000
_cell.length_c   1.000
_cell.angle_alpha   90.00
_cell.angle_beta   90.00
_cell.angle_gamma   90.00
#
_symmetry.space_group_name_H-M   'P 1'
#
loop_
_entity.id
_entity.type
_entity.pdbx_description
1 polymer ?
#
loop_
_entity_poly.entity_id
_entity_poly.type
_entity_poly.pdbx_seq_one_letter_code
_entity_poly.pdbx_strand_id
1 'polypeptide(L)'
;MGWQVNRSDSVALAVERAHDEIWRRFIHEQEGYGIVLDYAGLDGTVSLPTPEECREGKPNALAWWCPAENGAFFNGLYLDGLINRWKTTGEERDRIRAEKIALGLVRLGEVGDSPGFVARGIATDGRGHHFIGSDDQTAPWFYGLWKYVRSGLCSPEMKPRIERSVAAAAEAIVRLRWRLPCDRDFYAFRGDWRKAGFIHAARLLFVLKVTGELTGDRKWGDLYVEAGEEKPGGAGKTRFQWCETGLRDEPGSRYESDFLTKEVCAGQEKARTGGSRLRKYPYWTSASAQACLRELRELERDENRKLMFAAGLDHNAQRALAYIRKEKYTAYDNDNEIPFDIDWRFLNAWWKRQESVEDAVTVAEIQSREWHERSPRKVYEAQYVREPLWAAWFVALSGDPAVLKLAREPIRRLLTQYEWGKLYLSLFFIAECVYYEWLEHEAR
;
A
#
# COMPACT_ATOMS: atom_id res chain seq x y z
N MET A 1 11.15 22.95 -23.64
CA MET A 1 10.40 23.92 -22.81
C MET A 1 10.05 23.22 -21.52
N GLY A 2 10.74 23.56 -20.43
CA GLY A 2 10.59 22.89 -19.15
C GLY A 2 9.26 23.24 -18.49
N TRP A 3 8.62 22.24 -17.91
CA TRP A 3 7.43 22.38 -17.09
C TRP A 3 7.80 23.18 -15.83
N GLN A 4 7.42 24.46 -15.78
CA GLN A 4 7.42 25.18 -14.51
C GLN A 4 6.17 24.74 -13.76
N VAL A 5 6.35 23.90 -12.73
CA VAL A 5 5.36 23.73 -11.66
C VAL A 5 4.95 25.14 -11.25
N ASN A 6 3.70 25.51 -11.47
CA ASN A 6 3.22 26.80 -11.00
C ASN A 6 3.14 26.71 -9.46
N ARG A 7 4.20 27.13 -8.78
CA ARG A 7 4.34 27.11 -7.31
C ARG A 7 3.30 27.99 -6.59
N SER A 8 2.43 28.66 -7.34
CA SER A 8 1.26 29.39 -6.82
C SER A 8 -0.07 28.62 -6.92
N ASP A 9 -0.09 27.42 -7.53
CA ASP A 9 -1.27 26.55 -7.50
C ASP A 9 -1.49 26.00 -6.08
N SER A 10 -2.70 26.17 -5.58
CA SER A 10 -3.10 25.71 -4.25
C SER A 10 -2.93 24.21 -4.08
N VAL A 11 -3.06 23.40 -5.14
CA VAL A 11 -2.81 21.94 -5.07
C VAL A 11 -1.33 21.67 -4.85
N ALA A 12 -0.46 22.28 -5.66
CA ALA A 12 0.98 22.13 -5.53
C ALA A 12 1.46 22.50 -4.11
N LEU A 13 0.96 23.62 -3.57
CA LEU A 13 1.26 24.07 -2.21
C LEU A 13 0.73 23.11 -1.14
N ALA A 14 -0.49 22.59 -1.31
CA ALA A 14 -1.06 21.63 -0.37
C ALA A 14 -0.28 20.31 -0.36
N VAL A 15 0.11 19.80 -1.53
CA VAL A 15 0.91 18.57 -1.67
C VAL A 15 2.32 18.76 -1.12
N GLU A 16 2.94 19.94 -1.29
CA GLU A 16 4.23 20.24 -0.66
C GLU A 16 4.13 20.22 0.87
N ARG A 17 3.05 20.77 1.45
CA ARG A 17 2.82 20.70 2.89
C ARG A 17 2.61 19.27 3.38
N ALA A 18 1.92 18.42 2.59
CA ALA A 18 1.79 17.00 2.90
C ALA A 18 3.17 16.33 2.92
N HIS A 19 4.00 16.60 1.90
CA HIS A 19 5.36 16.09 1.80
C HIS A 19 6.23 16.45 3.01
N ASP A 20 6.29 17.74 3.34
CA ASP A 20 7.06 18.22 4.48
C ASP A 20 6.57 17.57 5.79
N GLU A 21 5.26 17.36 5.93
CA GLU A 21 4.70 16.73 7.11
C GLU A 21 5.03 15.23 7.23
N ILE A 22 5.04 14.51 6.10
CA ILE A 22 5.48 13.10 6.03
C ILE A 22 6.93 13.00 6.51
N TRP A 23 7.81 13.83 5.96
CA TRP A 23 9.23 13.79 6.30
C TRP A 23 9.54 14.34 7.70
N ARG A 24 8.67 15.20 8.26
CA ARG A 24 8.82 15.70 9.63
C ARG A 24 8.50 14.63 10.68
N ARG A 25 7.53 13.75 10.43
CA ARG A 25 6.97 12.85 11.47
C ARG A 25 6.93 11.37 11.16
N PHE A 26 6.70 11.02 9.91
CA PHE A 26 6.27 9.67 9.55
C PHE A 26 7.39 8.82 8.93
N ILE A 27 8.58 9.38 8.72
CA ILE A 27 9.74 8.62 8.27
C ILE A 27 10.60 8.27 9.49
N HIS A 28 10.65 6.99 9.85
CA HIS A 28 11.65 6.47 10.77
C HIS A 28 12.98 6.32 10.03
N GLU A 29 13.92 7.21 10.32
CA GLU A 29 15.27 7.15 9.79
C GLU A 29 16.21 6.41 10.74
N GLN A 30 16.92 5.41 10.21
CA GLN A 30 17.93 4.67 10.96
C GLN A 30 19.03 4.20 10.03
N GLU A 31 20.29 4.38 10.40
CA GLU A 31 21.47 3.90 9.65
C GLU A 31 21.44 4.26 8.14
N GLY A 32 20.88 5.42 7.79
CA GLY A 32 20.82 5.93 6.41
C GLY A 32 19.64 5.43 5.56
N TYR A 33 18.80 4.54 6.07
CA TYR A 33 17.52 4.17 5.43
C TYR A 33 16.33 4.85 6.10
N GLY A 34 15.19 4.91 5.39
CA GLY A 34 13.93 5.44 5.90
C GLY A 34 12.78 4.45 5.73
N ILE A 35 11.96 4.28 6.77
CA ILE A 35 10.72 3.48 6.73
C ILE A 35 9.54 4.36 7.07
N VAL A 36 8.49 4.34 6.23
CA VAL A 36 7.24 5.05 6.47
C VAL A 36 6.46 4.32 7.57
N LEU A 37 6.15 5.04 8.65
CA LEU A 37 5.39 4.56 9.79
C LEU A 37 3.88 4.67 9.54
N ASP A 38 3.07 3.82 10.16
CA ASP A 38 1.60 3.89 10.08
C ASP A 38 1.04 5.14 10.73
N TYR A 39 1.62 5.54 11.86
CA TYR A 39 1.19 6.71 12.61
C TYR A 39 2.31 7.27 13.49
N ALA A 40 2.12 8.52 13.92
CA ALA A 40 3.00 9.24 14.85
C ALA A 40 2.18 10.29 15.61
N GLY A 41 2.67 10.73 16.77
CA GLY A 41 2.12 11.89 17.48
C GLY A 41 2.24 13.18 16.67
N LEU A 42 1.44 14.19 17.00
CA LEU A 42 1.45 15.48 16.28
C LEU A 42 2.79 16.23 16.41
N ASP A 43 3.53 15.94 17.47
CA ASP A 43 4.90 16.41 17.72
C ASP A 43 5.98 15.55 17.07
N GLY A 44 5.63 14.42 16.44
CA GLY A 44 6.56 13.46 15.85
C GLY A 44 7.00 12.35 16.80
N THR A 45 6.41 12.24 17.99
CA THR A 45 6.69 11.11 18.90
C THR A 45 6.21 9.78 18.31
N VAL A 46 7.01 8.74 18.47
CA VAL A 46 6.71 7.38 17.96
C VAL A 46 7.05 6.35 19.03
N SER A 47 6.15 5.39 19.20
CA SER A 47 6.29 4.26 20.11
C SER A 47 6.63 3.00 19.32
N LEU A 48 7.88 2.84 18.89
CA LEU A 48 8.29 1.64 18.14
C LEU A 48 8.32 0.39 19.04
N PRO A 49 8.06 -0.80 18.47
CA PRO A 49 8.31 -2.06 19.16
C PRO A 49 9.79 -2.24 19.51
N THR A 50 10.05 -2.79 20.70
CA THR A 50 11.37 -3.26 21.09
C THR A 50 11.65 -4.63 20.45
N PRO A 51 12.92 -5.06 20.38
CA PRO A 51 13.27 -6.39 19.86
C PRO A 51 12.64 -7.53 20.67
N GLU A 52 12.48 -7.35 21.99
CA GLU A 52 11.81 -8.30 22.86
C GLU A 52 10.33 -8.43 22.49
N GLU A 53 9.63 -7.30 22.33
CA GLU A 53 8.22 -7.28 21.93
C GLU A 53 8.00 -7.92 20.56
N CYS A 54 8.89 -7.69 19.60
CA CYS A 54 8.85 -8.39 18.32
C CYS A 54 9.01 -9.90 18.49
N ARG A 55 9.97 -10.35 19.32
CA ARG A 55 10.22 -11.77 19.58
C ARG A 55 9.02 -12.47 20.24
N GLU A 56 8.37 -11.77 21.16
CA GLU A 56 7.16 -12.22 21.85
C GLU A 56 5.88 -12.08 21.00
N GLY A 57 5.96 -11.45 19.83
CA GLY A 57 4.79 -11.18 18.98
C GLY A 57 3.80 -10.24 19.66
N LYS A 58 4.29 -9.12 20.21
CA LYS A 58 3.48 -8.06 20.82
C LYS A 58 3.31 -6.87 19.86
N PRO A 59 2.14 -6.21 19.83
CA PRO A 59 0.93 -6.58 20.59
C PRO A 59 0.28 -7.85 20.01
N ASN A 60 0.60 -8.19 18.77
CA ASN A 60 0.33 -9.47 18.12
C ASN A 60 1.49 -9.76 17.16
N ALA A 61 1.64 -11.02 16.74
CA ALA A 61 2.74 -11.47 15.90
C ALA A 61 2.65 -10.95 14.45
N LEU A 62 1.54 -10.30 14.08
CA LEU A 62 1.32 -9.65 12.77
C LEU A 62 1.87 -8.22 12.71
N ALA A 63 2.36 -7.67 13.82
CA ALA A 63 2.70 -6.25 13.99
C ALA A 63 1.51 -5.29 13.84
N TRP A 64 0.26 -5.79 13.84
CA TRP A 64 -0.90 -4.91 13.68
C TRP A 64 -1.04 -3.99 14.87
N TRP A 65 -1.47 -2.75 14.60
CA TRP A 65 -1.77 -1.70 15.58
C TRP A 65 -0.54 -1.01 16.18
N CYS A 66 0.68 -1.31 15.72
CA CYS A 66 1.88 -0.55 16.06
C CYS A 66 2.37 0.30 14.86
N PRO A 67 3.24 1.32 15.07
CA PRO A 67 3.69 2.19 13.99
C PRO A 67 4.44 1.46 12.86
N ALA A 68 4.98 0.27 13.13
CA ALA A 68 5.79 -0.52 12.21
C ALA A 68 4.96 -1.48 11.31
N GLU A 69 3.62 -1.40 11.33
CA GLU A 69 2.69 -2.36 10.72
C GLU A 69 2.83 -2.55 9.20
N ASN A 70 3.17 -1.47 8.48
CA ASN A 70 2.95 -1.35 7.04
C ASN A 70 4.16 -0.78 6.25
N GLY A 71 5.37 -0.85 6.81
CA GLY A 71 6.57 -0.26 6.21
C GLY A 71 6.87 -0.73 4.79
N ALA A 72 6.84 -2.02 4.49
CA ALA A 72 7.09 -2.51 3.13
C ALA A 72 5.99 -2.09 2.15
N PHE A 73 4.73 -2.16 2.59
CA PHE A 73 3.57 -1.70 1.82
C PHE A 73 3.64 -0.20 1.52
N PHE A 74 3.92 0.65 2.51
CA PHE A 74 4.01 2.10 2.33
C PHE A 74 5.25 2.54 1.58
N ASN A 75 6.44 2.07 1.95
CA ASN A 75 7.66 2.41 1.22
C ASN A 75 7.55 2.04 -0.25
N GLY A 76 6.99 0.87 -0.57
CA GLY A 76 6.85 0.39 -1.94
C GLY A 76 6.05 1.35 -2.82
N LEU A 77 4.93 1.84 -2.32
CA LEU A 77 4.02 2.70 -3.08
C LEU A 77 4.44 4.18 -3.00
N TYR A 78 4.96 4.64 -1.87
CA TYR A 78 5.42 6.02 -1.70
C TYR A 78 6.67 6.31 -2.55
N LEU A 79 7.55 5.31 -2.74
CA LEU A 79 8.73 5.44 -3.58
C LEU A 79 8.39 5.80 -5.03
N ASP A 80 7.28 5.29 -5.57
CA ASP A 80 6.78 5.70 -6.89
C ASP A 80 6.43 7.20 -6.92
N GLY A 81 5.73 7.69 -5.90
CA GLY A 81 5.44 9.11 -5.74
C GLY A 81 6.70 9.97 -5.68
N LEU A 82 7.70 9.57 -4.90
CA LEU A 82 8.98 10.28 -4.80
C LEU A 82 9.78 10.26 -6.11
N ILE A 83 9.74 9.16 -6.86
CA ILE A 83 10.38 9.04 -8.18
C ILE A 83 9.70 10.01 -9.16
N ASN A 84 8.37 10.03 -9.20
CA ASN A 84 7.63 10.92 -10.11
C ASN A 84 7.79 12.40 -9.72
N ARG A 85 7.84 12.67 -8.41
CA ARG A 85 8.22 13.98 -7.86
C ARG A 85 9.59 14.41 -8.36
N TRP A 86 10.63 13.60 -8.16
CA TRP A 86 11.98 13.91 -8.62
C TRP A 86 12.06 14.11 -10.13
N LYS A 87 11.39 13.28 -10.94
CA LYS A 87 11.34 13.47 -12.39
C LYS A 87 10.72 14.80 -12.80
N THR A 88 9.77 15.31 -12.00
CA THR A 88 9.08 16.57 -12.24
C THR A 88 9.90 17.77 -11.77
N THR A 89 10.51 17.68 -10.58
CA THR A 89 11.19 18.81 -9.92
C THR A 89 12.68 18.90 -10.27
N GLY A 90 13.33 17.77 -10.50
CA GLY A 90 14.79 17.63 -10.62
C GLY A 90 15.55 17.94 -9.33
N GLU A 91 14.87 18.08 -8.19
CA GLU A 91 15.51 18.52 -6.94
C GLU A 91 16.31 17.39 -6.28
N GLU A 92 17.55 17.69 -5.88
CA GLU A 92 18.45 16.73 -5.24
C GLU A 92 17.90 16.19 -3.91
N ARG A 93 17.13 17.01 -3.20
CA ARG A 93 16.43 16.60 -1.98
C ARG A 93 15.49 15.42 -2.24
N ASP A 94 14.76 15.45 -3.36
CA ASP A 94 13.81 14.39 -3.73
C ASP A 94 14.55 13.12 -4.12
N ARG A 95 15.71 13.25 -4.79
CA ARG A 95 16.61 12.14 -5.11
C ARG A 95 17.08 11.40 -3.86
N ILE A 96 17.61 12.14 -2.88
CA ILE A 96 18.12 11.60 -1.60
C ILE A 96 16.98 10.93 -0.83
N ARG A 97 15.80 11.55 -0.81
CA ARG A 97 14.61 11.02 -0.14
C ARG A 97 14.15 9.70 -0.77
N ALA A 98 14.10 9.60 -2.10
CA ALA A 98 13.80 8.36 -2.81
C ALA A 98 14.82 7.25 -2.48
N GLU A 99 16.12 7.60 -2.45
CA GLU A 99 17.19 6.66 -2.09
C GLU A 99 17.03 6.11 -0.67
N LYS A 100 16.71 6.95 0.32
CA LYS A 100 16.45 6.49 1.70
C LYS A 100 15.30 5.48 1.80
N ILE A 101 14.20 5.75 1.10
CA ILE A 101 13.02 4.86 1.09
C ILE A 101 13.35 3.54 0.37
N ALA A 102 14.12 3.58 -0.73
CA ALA A 102 14.60 2.38 -1.43
C ALA A 102 15.51 1.53 -0.53
N LEU A 103 16.44 2.15 0.19
CA LEU A 103 17.26 1.46 1.19
C LEU A 103 16.42 0.84 2.31
N GLY A 104 15.31 1.49 2.70
CA GLY A 104 14.35 0.93 3.65
C GLY A 104 13.70 -0.35 3.13
N LEU A 105 13.31 -0.39 1.86
CA LEU A 105 12.78 -1.62 1.23
C LEU A 105 13.83 -2.73 1.18
N VAL A 106 15.07 -2.40 0.80
CA VAL A 106 16.17 -3.37 0.81
C VAL A 106 16.36 -3.95 2.22
N ARG A 107 16.37 -3.10 3.24
CA ARG A 107 16.49 -3.54 4.64
C ARG A 107 15.35 -4.48 5.06
N LEU A 108 14.10 -4.14 4.73
CA LEU A 108 12.92 -4.95 5.05
C LEU A 108 12.92 -6.32 4.37
N GLY A 109 13.60 -6.47 3.23
CA GLY A 109 13.77 -7.75 2.54
C GLY A 109 14.98 -8.57 3.03
N GLU A 110 15.85 -8.00 3.86
CA GLU A 110 17.10 -8.63 4.32
C GLU A 110 17.14 -8.87 5.83
N VAL A 111 16.16 -8.37 6.58
CA VAL A 111 16.17 -8.45 8.04
C VAL A 111 15.76 -9.83 8.56
N GLY A 112 14.99 -10.58 7.78
CA GLY A 112 14.54 -11.93 8.13
C GLY A 112 15.43 -13.03 7.56
N ASP A 113 15.34 -14.21 8.16
CA ASP A 113 16.18 -15.38 7.84
C ASP A 113 15.56 -16.29 6.76
N SER A 114 14.26 -16.18 6.52
CA SER A 114 13.48 -17.06 5.64
C SER A 114 13.48 -16.55 4.20
N PRO A 115 13.94 -17.35 3.22
CA PRO A 115 13.95 -16.93 1.82
C PRO A 115 12.56 -16.54 1.30
N GLY A 116 12.44 -15.33 0.74
CA GLY A 116 11.18 -14.79 0.22
C GLY A 116 10.30 -14.09 1.26
N PHE A 117 10.73 -14.02 2.52
CA PHE A 117 10.08 -13.21 3.54
C PHE A 117 10.36 -11.72 3.31
N VAL A 118 9.35 -10.89 3.59
CA VAL A 118 9.46 -9.43 3.59
C VAL A 118 8.87 -8.93 4.90
N ALA A 119 9.68 -8.25 5.70
CA ALA A 119 9.25 -7.70 6.97
C ALA A 119 8.29 -6.53 6.79
N ARG A 120 7.37 -6.39 7.76
CA ARG A 120 6.46 -5.24 7.85
C ARG A 120 7.15 -3.98 8.33
N GLY A 121 8.08 -4.12 9.26
CA GLY A 121 8.79 -3.03 9.90
C GLY A 121 9.93 -3.57 10.76
N ILE A 122 10.63 -2.65 11.43
CA ILE A 122 11.82 -2.95 12.20
C ILE A 122 11.69 -2.32 13.59
N ALA A 123 12.19 -3.04 14.59
CA ALA A 123 12.24 -2.63 15.99
C ALA A 123 13.29 -1.53 16.24
N THR A 124 13.33 -1.03 17.47
CA THR A 124 14.23 0.05 17.89
C THR A 124 15.73 -0.23 17.72
N ASP A 125 16.15 -1.49 17.59
CA ASP A 125 17.56 -1.88 17.40
C ASP A 125 17.98 -1.96 15.92
N GLY A 126 17.06 -1.67 14.98
CA GLY A 126 17.33 -1.76 13.54
C GLY A 126 17.41 -3.19 12.99
N ARG A 127 17.07 -4.22 13.78
CA ARG A 127 17.14 -5.65 13.41
C ARG A 127 15.94 -6.49 13.84
N GLY A 128 15.42 -6.29 15.05
CA GLY A 128 14.23 -6.98 15.52
C GLY A 128 13.06 -6.71 14.59
N HIS A 129 12.23 -7.72 14.35
CA HIS A 129 11.06 -7.59 13.47
C HIS A 129 10.03 -8.66 13.83
N HIS A 130 8.78 -8.43 13.46
CA HIS A 130 7.71 -9.43 13.61
C HIS A 130 7.81 -10.49 12.52
N PHE A 131 7.62 -11.75 12.90
CA PHE A 131 7.86 -12.90 12.02
C PHE A 131 6.74 -13.19 11.02
N ILE A 132 5.58 -12.53 11.12
CA ILE A 132 4.47 -12.77 10.19
C ILE A 132 4.39 -11.65 9.15
N GLY A 133 4.80 -11.97 7.92
CA GLY A 133 4.68 -11.10 6.75
C GLY A 133 3.26 -11.12 6.19
N SER A 134 3.09 -10.62 4.97
CA SER A 134 1.83 -10.79 4.23
C SER A 134 2.02 -10.50 2.75
N ASP A 135 1.13 -11.04 1.94
CA ASP A 135 1.11 -10.85 0.50
C ASP A 135 0.80 -9.40 0.08
N ASP A 136 0.14 -8.64 0.95
CA ASP A 136 -0.01 -7.19 0.78
C ASP A 136 1.30 -6.43 0.99
N GLN A 137 2.25 -6.88 1.82
CA GLN A 137 3.57 -6.26 1.97
C GLN A 137 4.50 -6.63 0.81
N THR A 138 4.45 -7.90 0.40
CA THR A 138 5.41 -8.45 -0.58
C THR A 138 5.25 -7.81 -1.96
N ALA A 139 4.03 -7.66 -2.48
CA ALA A 139 3.86 -7.09 -3.83
C ALA A 139 4.35 -5.63 -3.97
N PRO A 140 4.03 -4.69 -3.05
CA PRO A 140 4.63 -3.35 -3.02
C PRO A 140 6.14 -3.35 -2.86
N TRP A 141 6.72 -4.31 -2.13
CA TRP A 141 8.17 -4.42 -2.01
C TRP A 141 8.83 -4.69 -3.37
N PHE A 142 8.29 -5.64 -4.14
CA PHE A 142 8.72 -5.85 -5.53
C PHE A 142 8.49 -4.60 -6.38
N TYR A 143 7.32 -3.99 -6.25
CA TYR A 143 6.92 -2.81 -7.03
C TYR A 143 7.87 -1.63 -6.82
N GLY A 144 8.12 -1.22 -5.58
CA GLY A 144 8.97 -0.07 -5.27
C GLY A 144 10.42 -0.29 -5.70
N LEU A 145 10.99 -1.47 -5.42
CA LEU A 145 12.36 -1.79 -5.80
C LEU A 145 12.55 -1.82 -7.32
N TRP A 146 11.61 -2.43 -8.05
CA TRP A 146 11.64 -2.43 -9.50
C TRP A 146 11.49 -1.02 -10.09
N LYS A 147 10.54 -0.21 -9.59
CA LYS A 147 10.37 1.19 -10.01
C LYS A 147 11.65 2.00 -9.78
N TYR A 148 12.33 1.80 -8.65
CA TYR A 148 13.58 2.48 -8.35
C TYR A 148 14.70 2.11 -9.32
N VAL A 149 14.88 0.83 -9.63
CA VAL A 149 15.86 0.39 -10.65
C VAL A 149 15.52 0.99 -12.02
N ARG A 150 14.25 0.99 -12.42
CA ARG A 150 13.79 1.54 -13.72
C ARG A 150 13.87 3.07 -13.80
N SER A 151 13.91 3.76 -12.67
CA SER A 151 13.86 5.23 -12.61
C SER A 151 15.13 5.91 -13.13
N GLY A 152 16.26 5.21 -13.14
CA GLY A 152 17.58 5.78 -13.38
C GLY A 152 18.24 6.39 -12.13
N LEU A 153 17.55 6.41 -10.98
CA LEU A 153 18.12 6.89 -9.70
C LEU A 153 19.05 5.88 -9.03
N CYS A 154 18.84 4.59 -9.29
CA CYS A 154 19.55 3.53 -8.61
C CYS A 154 21.04 3.55 -8.97
N SER A 155 21.91 3.59 -7.94
CA SER A 155 23.35 3.57 -8.15
C SER A 155 23.83 2.24 -8.77
N PRO A 156 24.99 2.24 -9.45
CA PRO A 156 25.60 1.03 -9.99
C PRO A 156 25.89 -0.06 -8.94
N GLU A 157 26.11 0.32 -7.69
CA GLU A 157 26.37 -0.59 -6.57
C GLU A 157 25.07 -1.18 -6.01
N MET A 158 24.02 -0.36 -5.95
CA MET A 158 22.73 -0.75 -5.36
C MET A 158 21.91 -1.61 -6.31
N LYS A 159 21.99 -1.37 -7.62
CA LYS A 159 21.21 -2.09 -8.63
C LYS A 159 21.44 -3.62 -8.58
N PRO A 160 22.67 -4.14 -8.60
CA PRO A 160 22.91 -5.58 -8.49
C PRO A 160 22.43 -6.19 -7.16
N ARG A 161 22.43 -5.41 -6.06
CA ARG A 161 21.90 -5.87 -4.78
C ARG A 161 20.40 -6.06 -4.86
N ILE A 162 19.68 -5.07 -5.40
CA ILE A 162 18.23 -5.15 -5.61
C ILE A 162 17.86 -6.30 -6.53
N GLU A 163 18.54 -6.44 -7.67
CA GLU A 163 18.28 -7.52 -8.64
C GLU A 163 18.43 -8.90 -7.99
N ARG A 164 19.49 -9.11 -7.19
CA ARG A 164 19.69 -10.37 -6.46
C ARG A 164 18.60 -10.62 -5.42
N SER A 165 18.25 -9.61 -4.62
CA SER A 165 17.23 -9.77 -3.57
C SER A 165 15.86 -10.07 -4.18
N VAL A 166 15.47 -9.34 -5.23
CA VAL A 166 14.22 -9.57 -5.98
C VAL A 166 14.19 -10.96 -6.60
N ALA A 167 15.26 -11.38 -7.28
CA ALA A 167 15.34 -12.70 -7.88
C ALA A 167 15.24 -13.81 -6.82
N ALA A 168 16.01 -13.73 -5.73
CA ALA A 168 16.01 -14.72 -4.67
C ALA A 168 14.63 -14.84 -3.99
N ALA A 169 13.96 -13.72 -3.74
CA ALA A 169 12.61 -13.71 -3.19
C ALA A 169 11.59 -14.34 -4.15
N ALA A 170 11.63 -13.97 -5.43
CA ALA A 170 10.73 -14.53 -6.45
C ALA A 170 10.94 -16.05 -6.60
N GLU A 171 12.18 -16.52 -6.65
CA GLU A 171 12.50 -17.95 -6.74
C GLU A 171 11.98 -18.71 -5.52
N ALA A 172 12.15 -18.15 -4.32
CA ALA A 172 11.59 -18.75 -3.11
C ALA A 172 10.06 -18.85 -3.17
N ILE A 173 9.37 -17.77 -3.55
CA ILE A 173 7.90 -17.74 -3.65
C ILE A 173 7.39 -18.75 -4.69
N VAL A 174 8.07 -18.88 -5.85
CA VAL A 174 7.74 -19.90 -6.86
C VAL A 174 7.90 -21.31 -6.29
N ARG A 175 9.01 -21.62 -5.61
CA ARG A 175 9.22 -22.93 -4.97
C ARG A 175 8.14 -23.23 -3.92
N LEU A 176 7.70 -22.21 -3.19
CA LEU A 176 6.64 -22.31 -2.19
C LEU A 176 5.22 -22.35 -2.77
N ARG A 177 5.11 -22.38 -4.11
CA ARG A 177 3.86 -22.40 -4.87
C ARG A 177 2.96 -21.22 -4.52
N TRP A 178 3.54 -20.01 -4.53
CA TRP A 178 2.81 -18.75 -4.33
C TRP A 178 2.21 -18.55 -2.93
N ARG A 179 2.67 -19.33 -1.94
CA ARG A 179 2.42 -19.09 -0.52
C ARG A 179 3.54 -18.22 0.03
N LEU A 180 3.17 -17.16 0.73
CA LEU A 180 4.14 -16.18 1.23
C LEU A 180 4.69 -16.66 2.57
N PRO A 181 6.02 -16.87 2.70
CA PRO A 181 6.62 -17.43 3.90
C PRO A 181 6.54 -16.45 5.08
N CYS A 182 6.44 -17.01 6.29
CA CYS A 182 6.71 -16.30 7.53
C CYS A 182 8.17 -16.53 7.94
N ASP A 183 8.72 -15.66 8.79
CA ASP A 183 10.09 -15.77 9.28
C ASP A 183 10.22 -16.62 10.56
N ARG A 184 9.40 -17.67 10.64
CA ARG A 184 9.43 -18.68 11.71
C ARG A 184 8.65 -19.91 11.29
N ASP A 185 9.25 -21.09 11.45
CA ASP A 185 8.73 -22.35 10.92
C ASP A 185 7.28 -22.65 11.32
N PHE A 186 6.90 -22.43 12.58
CA PHE A 186 5.55 -22.76 13.05
C PHE A 186 4.46 -21.80 12.55
N TYR A 187 4.82 -20.59 12.11
CA TYR A 187 3.86 -19.72 11.41
C TYR A 187 3.66 -20.14 9.96
N ALA A 188 4.66 -20.80 9.36
CA ALA A 188 4.68 -21.33 8.00
C ALA A 188 4.41 -20.28 6.90
N PHE A 189 3.16 -19.84 6.71
CA PHE A 189 2.75 -18.94 5.64
C PHE A 189 1.68 -17.95 6.05
N ARG A 190 1.77 -16.70 5.57
CA ARG A 190 0.71 -15.71 5.64
C ARG A 190 0.54 -15.01 4.30
N GLY A 191 -0.58 -15.29 3.65
CA GLY A 191 -0.89 -14.78 2.31
C GLY A 191 -0.71 -15.85 1.24
N ASP A 192 -1.49 -15.73 0.16
CA ASP A 192 -1.56 -16.75 -0.89
C ASP A 192 -2.05 -16.14 -2.21
N TRP A 193 -1.19 -16.13 -3.22
CA TRP A 193 -1.54 -15.62 -4.56
C TRP A 193 -2.17 -16.66 -5.49
N ARG A 194 -2.36 -17.91 -5.05
CA ARG A 194 -3.05 -18.94 -5.86
C ARG A 194 -4.54 -18.66 -6.01
N LYS A 195 -5.12 -17.90 -5.07
CA LYS A 195 -6.55 -17.61 -5.00
C LYS A 195 -7.08 -16.96 -6.28
N ALA A 196 -8.36 -17.20 -6.56
CA ALA A 196 -9.06 -16.53 -7.66
C ALA A 196 -9.32 -15.06 -7.33
N GLY A 197 -9.45 -14.24 -8.37
CA GLY A 197 -9.76 -12.82 -8.24
C GLY A 197 -8.64 -11.90 -8.71
N PHE A 198 -9.03 -10.67 -9.03
CA PHE A 198 -8.16 -9.63 -9.60
C PHE A 198 -6.92 -9.36 -8.75
N ILE A 199 -7.07 -9.17 -7.43
CA ILE A 199 -5.96 -8.75 -6.55
C ILE A 199 -4.79 -9.74 -6.61
N HIS A 200 -5.10 -11.04 -6.51
CA HIS A 200 -4.08 -12.09 -6.52
C HIS A 200 -3.50 -12.29 -7.94
N ALA A 201 -4.34 -12.23 -8.97
CA ALA A 201 -3.91 -12.35 -10.36
C ALA A 201 -2.92 -11.23 -10.74
N ALA A 202 -3.25 -9.97 -10.48
CA ALA A 202 -2.42 -8.84 -10.85
C ALA A 202 -1.06 -8.86 -10.13
N ARG A 203 -1.05 -9.14 -8.82
CA ARG A 203 0.19 -9.21 -8.02
C ARG A 203 1.13 -10.32 -8.51
N LEU A 204 0.60 -11.53 -8.71
CA LEU A 204 1.39 -12.67 -9.15
C LEU A 204 1.99 -12.43 -10.54
N LEU A 205 1.17 -12.01 -11.50
CA LEU A 205 1.60 -11.74 -12.86
C LEU A 205 2.63 -10.62 -12.91
N PHE A 206 2.44 -9.57 -12.11
CA PHE A 206 3.39 -8.47 -12.00
C PHE A 206 4.75 -8.96 -11.49
N VAL A 207 4.80 -9.72 -10.40
CA VAL A 207 6.05 -10.25 -9.84
C VAL A 207 6.82 -11.07 -10.88
N LEU A 208 6.14 -11.94 -11.63
CA LEU A 208 6.77 -12.70 -12.72
C LEU A 208 7.35 -11.78 -13.80
N LYS A 209 6.54 -10.81 -14.26
CA LYS A 209 6.94 -9.88 -15.34
C LYS A 209 8.16 -9.05 -14.96
N VAL A 210 8.15 -8.43 -13.77
CA VAL A 210 9.24 -7.54 -13.34
C VAL A 210 10.49 -8.29 -12.92
N THR A 211 10.36 -9.51 -12.40
CA THR A 211 11.53 -10.35 -12.12
C THR A 211 12.23 -10.70 -13.43
N GLY A 212 11.48 -11.09 -14.47
CA GLY A 212 12.04 -11.34 -15.80
C GLY A 212 12.72 -10.12 -16.43
N GLU A 213 12.15 -8.92 -16.24
CA GLU A 213 12.75 -7.67 -16.71
C GLU A 213 14.07 -7.36 -15.99
N LEU A 214 14.13 -7.54 -14.67
CA LEU A 214 15.32 -7.26 -13.87
C LEU A 214 16.43 -8.28 -14.07
N THR A 215 16.11 -9.57 -14.21
CA THR A 215 17.13 -10.61 -14.33
C THR A 215 17.52 -10.91 -15.77
N GLY A 216 16.68 -10.57 -16.75
CA GLY A 216 16.85 -10.99 -18.14
C GLY A 216 16.65 -12.50 -18.37
N ASP A 217 16.22 -13.26 -17.35
CA ASP A 217 16.04 -14.70 -17.44
C ASP A 217 14.68 -15.04 -18.08
N ARG A 218 14.74 -15.69 -19.25
CA ARG A 218 13.56 -16.03 -20.04
C ARG A 218 12.56 -16.92 -19.30
N LYS A 219 13.00 -17.72 -18.31
CA LYS A 219 12.11 -18.61 -17.54
C LYS A 219 10.91 -17.86 -16.94
N TRP A 220 11.11 -16.60 -16.54
CA TRP A 220 10.07 -15.77 -15.94
C TRP A 220 8.99 -15.38 -16.95
N GLY A 221 9.36 -15.21 -18.22
CA GLY A 221 8.39 -14.98 -19.30
C GLY A 221 7.53 -16.21 -19.56
N ASP A 222 8.12 -17.40 -19.54
CA ASP A 222 7.38 -18.66 -19.73
C ASP A 222 6.43 -18.90 -18.54
N LEU A 223 6.91 -18.71 -17.30
CA LEU A 223 6.08 -18.77 -16.09
C LEU A 223 4.96 -17.72 -16.08
N TYR A 224 5.21 -16.50 -16.58
CA TYR A 224 4.19 -15.45 -16.69
C TYR A 224 3.03 -15.88 -17.58
N VAL A 225 3.33 -16.47 -18.75
CA VAL A 225 2.29 -16.96 -19.66
C VAL A 225 1.56 -18.14 -19.04
N GLU A 226 2.27 -19.12 -18.48
CA GLU A 226 1.67 -20.29 -17.82
C GLU A 226 0.72 -19.88 -16.69
N ALA A 227 1.18 -19.02 -15.78
CA ALA A 227 0.36 -18.52 -14.68
C ALA A 227 -0.81 -17.66 -15.17
N GLY A 228 -0.62 -16.91 -16.26
CA GLY A 228 -1.65 -16.09 -16.88
C GLY A 228 -2.83 -16.88 -17.42
N GLU A 229 -2.55 -18.03 -18.05
CA GLU A 229 -3.55 -18.98 -18.57
C GLU A 229 -4.14 -19.90 -17.49
N GLU A 230 -3.50 -19.99 -16.32
CA GLU A 230 -4.00 -20.74 -15.18
C GLU A 230 -5.39 -20.25 -14.76
N LYS A 231 -6.29 -21.21 -14.49
CA LYS A 231 -7.60 -20.98 -13.89
C LYS A 231 -7.56 -21.24 -12.38
N PRO A 232 -7.31 -20.22 -11.54
CA PRO A 232 -7.09 -20.40 -10.11
C PRO A 232 -8.27 -21.06 -9.41
N GLY A 233 -8.00 -22.06 -8.57
CA GLY A 233 -9.02 -22.72 -7.74
C GLY A 233 -10.14 -23.41 -8.53
N GLY A 234 -9.89 -23.79 -9.79
CA GLY A 234 -10.93 -24.36 -10.67
C GLY A 234 -11.96 -23.34 -11.14
N ALA A 235 -11.68 -22.04 -11.00
CA ALA A 235 -12.57 -20.99 -11.47
C ALA A 235 -12.77 -21.05 -13.01
N GLY A 236 -13.87 -20.48 -13.49
CA GLY A 236 -14.13 -20.41 -14.93
C GLY A 236 -13.22 -19.45 -15.72
N LYS A 237 -12.43 -18.61 -15.03
CA LYS A 237 -11.63 -17.54 -15.61
C LYS A 237 -10.13 -17.76 -15.41
N THR A 238 -9.34 -17.43 -16.44
CA THR A 238 -7.87 -17.36 -16.34
C THR A 238 -7.44 -16.15 -15.50
N ARG A 239 -6.16 -16.08 -15.08
CA ARG A 239 -5.65 -14.89 -14.38
C ARG A 239 -5.69 -13.64 -15.26
N PHE A 240 -5.42 -13.76 -16.57
CA PHE A 240 -5.59 -12.63 -17.50
C PHE A 240 -7.04 -12.12 -17.52
N GLN A 241 -8.03 -13.02 -17.55
CA GLN A 241 -9.45 -12.65 -17.51
C GLN A 241 -9.86 -12.04 -16.16
N TRP A 242 -9.23 -12.45 -15.05
CA TRP A 242 -9.42 -11.78 -13.77
C TRP A 242 -8.85 -10.35 -13.77
N CYS A 243 -7.70 -10.13 -14.41
CA CYS A 243 -7.15 -8.80 -14.61
C CYS A 243 -8.07 -7.91 -15.45
N GLU A 244 -8.61 -8.44 -16.56
CA GLU A 244 -9.63 -7.75 -17.38
C GLU A 244 -10.87 -7.36 -16.59
N THR A 245 -11.33 -8.26 -15.72
CA THR A 245 -12.54 -8.04 -14.95
C THR A 245 -12.37 -6.91 -13.93
N GLY A 246 -11.16 -6.69 -13.40
CA GLY A 246 -10.90 -5.77 -12.29
C GLY A 246 -11.59 -6.20 -10.99
N LEU A 247 -11.72 -5.24 -10.07
CA LEU A 247 -12.49 -5.37 -8.83
C LEU A 247 -13.98 -5.53 -9.16
N ARG A 248 -14.60 -6.55 -8.59
CA ARG A 248 -16.05 -6.77 -8.65
C ARG A 248 -16.64 -6.65 -7.26
N ASP A 249 -17.61 -5.77 -7.15
CA ASP A 249 -18.46 -5.70 -5.97
C ASP A 249 -19.57 -6.75 -6.11
N GLU A 250 -19.82 -7.52 -5.07
CA GLU A 250 -20.95 -8.44 -5.04
C GLU A 250 -22.28 -7.66 -4.98
N PRO A 251 -23.35 -8.11 -5.63
CA PRO A 251 -24.66 -7.46 -5.52
C PRO A 251 -25.09 -7.29 -4.06
N GLY A 252 -25.49 -6.06 -3.69
CA GLY A 252 -25.87 -5.74 -2.31
C GLY A 252 -24.72 -5.50 -1.34
N SER A 253 -23.46 -5.65 -1.78
CA SER A 253 -22.30 -5.26 -0.97
C SER A 253 -22.21 -3.75 -0.77
N ARG A 254 -21.66 -3.35 0.38
CA ARG A 254 -21.51 -1.95 0.79
C ARG A 254 -20.06 -1.63 1.11
N TYR A 255 -19.68 -0.37 0.96
CA TYR A 255 -18.39 0.08 1.46
C TYR A 255 -18.41 0.08 2.98
N GLU A 256 -17.25 -0.10 3.61
CA GLU A 256 -17.10 0.09 5.06
C GLU A 256 -17.56 1.50 5.49
N SER A 257 -17.32 2.47 4.62
CA SER A 257 -17.80 3.85 4.73
C SER A 257 -19.31 4.04 4.79
N ASP A 258 -20.09 3.04 4.37
CA ASP A 258 -21.54 3.10 4.49
C ASP A 258 -22.01 2.83 5.93
N PHE A 259 -21.13 2.37 6.81
CA PHE A 259 -21.44 2.01 8.20
C PHE A 259 -20.68 2.84 9.24
N LEU A 260 -19.53 3.42 8.86
CA LEU A 260 -18.66 4.21 9.74
C LEU A 260 -18.79 5.70 9.40
N THR A 261 -19.96 6.30 9.70
CA THR A 261 -20.17 7.75 9.49
C THR A 261 -19.37 8.58 10.49
N LYS A 262 -19.31 9.90 10.29
CA LYS A 262 -18.68 10.84 11.22
C LYS A 262 -19.24 10.69 12.63
N GLU A 263 -20.56 10.58 12.75
CA GLU A 263 -21.28 10.40 14.02
C GLU A 263 -20.94 9.07 14.66
N VAL A 264 -20.82 7.99 13.87
CA VAL A 264 -20.40 6.67 14.36
C VAL A 264 -18.96 6.69 14.84
N CYS A 265 -18.04 7.26 14.06
CA CYS A 265 -16.63 7.41 14.44
C CYS A 265 -16.45 8.31 15.66
N ALA A 266 -17.33 9.28 15.88
CA ALA A 266 -17.35 10.14 17.07
C ALA A 266 -18.03 9.47 18.29
N GLY A 267 -18.50 8.22 18.17
CA GLY A 267 -19.21 7.52 19.24
C GLY A 267 -20.62 8.06 19.52
N GLN A 268 -21.14 8.95 18.68
CA GLN A 268 -22.45 9.57 18.82
C GLN A 268 -23.57 8.63 18.33
N GLU A 269 -23.26 7.73 17.39
CA GLU A 269 -24.16 6.69 16.91
C GLU A 269 -23.51 5.30 16.95
N LYS A 270 -24.31 4.25 17.11
CA LYS A 270 -23.83 2.88 16.90
C LYS A 270 -23.80 2.56 15.41
N ALA A 271 -22.70 1.96 14.94
CA ALA A 271 -22.62 1.45 13.57
C ALA A 271 -23.81 0.52 13.27
N ARG A 272 -24.56 0.81 12.21
CA ARG A 272 -25.68 -0.04 11.78
C ARG A 272 -25.13 -1.29 11.10
N THR A 273 -24.90 -2.36 11.84
CA THR A 273 -24.33 -3.63 11.32
C THR A 273 -25.38 -4.59 10.72
N GLY A 274 -26.65 -4.17 10.63
CA GLY A 274 -27.73 -5.01 10.13
C GLY A 274 -27.77 -5.11 8.60
N GLY A 275 -27.51 -6.30 8.06
CA GLY A 275 -28.13 -6.74 6.80
C GLY A 275 -27.23 -7.37 5.72
N SER A 276 -25.90 -7.21 5.76
CA SER A 276 -25.02 -7.88 4.79
C SER A 276 -23.61 -8.06 5.33
N ARG A 277 -23.13 -9.31 5.38
CA ARG A 277 -21.69 -9.62 5.59
C ARG A 277 -20.84 -9.29 4.35
N LEU A 278 -21.46 -8.91 3.23
CA LEU A 278 -20.78 -8.65 1.97
C LEU A 278 -20.24 -7.22 1.97
N ARG A 279 -18.92 -7.07 2.09
CA ARG A 279 -18.23 -5.79 2.04
C ARG A 279 -17.58 -5.62 0.67
N LYS A 280 -17.69 -4.42 0.11
CA LYS A 280 -16.92 -4.01 -1.06
C LYS A 280 -15.44 -3.99 -0.71
N TYR A 281 -14.58 -4.28 -1.68
CA TYR A 281 -13.14 -4.19 -1.49
C TYR A 281 -12.72 -2.75 -1.15
N PRO A 282 -11.98 -2.53 -0.05
CA PRO A 282 -11.35 -1.25 0.25
C PRO A 282 -10.34 -0.88 -0.84
N TYR A 283 -10.19 0.41 -1.11
CA TYR A 283 -9.21 0.89 -2.09
C TYR A 283 -7.80 0.71 -1.57
N TRP A 284 -7.56 0.94 -0.29
CA TRP A 284 -6.20 0.91 0.25
C TRP A 284 -5.53 -0.48 0.09
N THR A 285 -6.17 -1.55 0.56
CA THR A 285 -5.62 -2.92 0.46
C THR A 285 -5.56 -3.47 -0.96
N SER A 286 -6.30 -2.89 -1.91
CA SER A 286 -6.33 -3.33 -3.31
C SER A 286 -5.48 -2.46 -4.24
N ALA A 287 -4.99 -1.31 -3.78
CA ALA A 287 -4.29 -0.36 -4.62
C ALA A 287 -2.97 -0.88 -5.19
N SER A 288 -2.23 -1.70 -4.45
CA SER A 288 -1.02 -2.31 -4.99
C SER A 288 -1.33 -3.21 -6.20
N ALA A 289 -2.49 -3.86 -6.25
CA ALA A 289 -2.91 -4.62 -7.43
C ALA A 289 -3.28 -3.71 -8.60
N GLN A 290 -3.87 -2.53 -8.36
CA GLN A 290 -4.12 -1.52 -9.39
C GLN A 290 -2.81 -1.00 -9.98
N ALA A 291 -1.83 -0.68 -9.13
CA ALA A 291 -0.49 -0.25 -9.55
C ALA A 291 0.23 -1.35 -10.34
N CYS A 292 0.18 -2.60 -9.86
CA CYS A 292 0.68 -3.77 -10.58
C CYS A 292 0.05 -3.91 -11.98
N LEU A 293 -1.28 -3.76 -12.07
CA LEU A 293 -2.00 -3.86 -13.34
C LEU A 293 -1.62 -2.76 -14.33
N ARG A 294 -1.40 -1.53 -13.85
CA ARG A 294 -0.94 -0.40 -14.67
C ARG A 294 0.40 -0.74 -15.31
N GLU A 295 1.34 -1.22 -14.53
CA GLU A 295 2.67 -1.54 -15.04
C GLU A 295 2.67 -2.80 -15.93
N LEU A 296 1.82 -3.79 -15.63
CA LEU A 296 1.59 -4.91 -16.54
C LEU A 296 1.12 -4.44 -17.93
N ARG A 297 0.20 -3.47 -18.00
CA ARG A 297 -0.23 -2.86 -19.27
C ARG A 297 0.93 -2.20 -20.02
N GLU A 298 1.78 -1.44 -19.32
CA GLU A 298 2.92 -0.76 -19.95
C GLU A 298 3.98 -1.73 -20.47
N LEU A 299 4.21 -2.84 -19.75
CA LEU A 299 5.21 -3.86 -20.09
C LEU A 299 4.71 -4.94 -21.06
N GLU A 300 3.40 -5.01 -21.30
CA GLU A 300 2.82 -6.04 -22.16
C GLU A 300 3.06 -5.76 -23.64
N ARG A 301 3.45 -6.80 -24.36
CA ARG A 301 3.73 -6.78 -25.80
C ARG A 301 2.65 -7.45 -26.62
N ASP A 302 1.82 -8.28 -25.99
CA ASP A 302 0.65 -8.88 -26.61
C ASP A 302 -0.54 -7.94 -26.51
N GLU A 303 -1.04 -7.51 -27.67
CA GLU A 303 -2.09 -6.50 -27.76
C GLU A 303 -3.40 -6.95 -27.09
N ASN A 304 -3.74 -8.25 -27.13
CA ASN A 304 -4.96 -8.73 -26.48
C ASN A 304 -4.84 -8.63 -24.96
N ARG A 305 -3.73 -9.09 -24.40
CA ARG A 305 -3.49 -8.98 -22.94
C ARG A 305 -3.38 -7.52 -22.50
N LYS A 306 -2.79 -6.66 -23.32
CA LYS A 306 -2.72 -5.23 -23.05
C LYS A 306 -4.11 -4.58 -22.98
N LEU A 307 -5.00 -4.92 -23.91
CA LEU A 307 -6.40 -4.48 -23.89
C LEU A 307 -7.16 -5.00 -22.67
N MET A 308 -6.92 -6.25 -22.27
CA MET A 308 -7.48 -6.81 -21.04
C MET A 308 -7.03 -5.99 -19.82
N PHE A 309 -5.74 -5.69 -19.69
CA PHE A 309 -5.25 -4.89 -18.56
C PHE A 309 -5.80 -3.47 -18.57
N ALA A 310 -5.94 -2.83 -19.74
CA ALA A 310 -6.58 -1.53 -19.86
C ALA A 310 -8.04 -1.57 -19.36
N ALA A 311 -8.83 -2.55 -19.81
CA ALA A 311 -10.22 -2.69 -19.38
C ALA A 311 -10.37 -2.85 -17.86
N GLY A 312 -9.48 -3.60 -17.22
CA GLY A 312 -9.45 -3.76 -15.76
C GLY A 312 -9.14 -2.45 -15.03
N LEU A 313 -8.16 -1.68 -15.53
CA LEU A 313 -7.81 -0.37 -14.97
C LEU A 313 -8.98 0.60 -15.06
N ASP A 314 -9.64 0.66 -16.22
CA ASP A 314 -10.75 1.57 -16.48
C ASP A 314 -11.96 1.24 -15.60
N HIS A 315 -12.30 -0.05 -15.48
CA HIS A 315 -13.39 -0.47 -14.60
C HIS A 315 -13.12 -0.09 -13.13
N ASN A 316 -11.89 -0.33 -12.66
CA ASN A 316 -11.50 0.03 -11.30
C ASN A 316 -11.54 1.55 -11.07
N ALA A 317 -11.10 2.34 -12.06
CA ALA A 317 -11.12 3.80 -11.99
C ALA A 317 -12.53 4.38 -12.05
N GLN A 318 -13.44 3.82 -12.86
CA GLN A 318 -14.85 4.22 -12.86
C GLN A 318 -15.51 3.97 -11.50
N ARG A 319 -15.23 2.81 -10.89
CA ARG A 319 -15.67 2.49 -9.53
C ARG A 319 -15.12 3.51 -8.51
N ALA A 320 -13.85 3.88 -8.63
CA ALA A 320 -13.20 4.86 -7.76
C ALA A 320 -13.75 6.29 -7.94
N LEU A 321 -13.96 6.72 -9.19
CA LEU A 321 -14.57 8.01 -9.52
C LEU A 321 -15.97 8.13 -8.90
N ALA A 322 -16.78 7.08 -9.00
CA ALA A 322 -18.11 7.04 -8.40
C ALA A 322 -18.08 7.14 -6.86
N TYR A 323 -16.97 6.75 -6.22
CA TYR A 323 -16.76 6.90 -4.78
C TYR A 323 -16.38 8.33 -4.41
N ILE A 324 -15.31 8.88 -5.00
CA ILE A 324 -14.79 10.21 -4.63
C ILE A 324 -15.72 11.39 -4.99
N ARG A 325 -16.72 11.16 -5.86
CA ARG A 325 -17.76 12.15 -6.18
C ARG A 325 -18.85 12.26 -5.10
N LYS A 326 -18.94 11.30 -4.18
CA LYS A 326 -19.95 11.31 -3.13
C LYS A 326 -19.41 11.99 -1.89
N GLU A 327 -19.98 13.16 -1.58
CA GLU A 327 -19.61 13.98 -0.43
C GLU A 327 -19.59 13.19 0.89
N LYS A 328 -20.55 12.28 1.10
CA LYS A 328 -20.61 11.42 2.29
C LYS A 328 -19.35 10.58 2.55
N TYR A 329 -18.52 10.36 1.53
CA TYR A 329 -17.24 9.63 1.68
C TYR A 329 -16.04 10.57 1.79
N THR A 330 -16.19 11.86 1.47
CA THR A 330 -15.08 12.83 1.42
C THR A 330 -15.23 13.97 2.42
N ALA A 331 -16.30 13.98 3.22
CA ALA A 331 -16.62 15.02 4.21
C ALA A 331 -15.78 14.89 5.48
N TYR A 332 -14.48 15.16 5.37
CA TYR A 332 -13.58 15.28 6.51
C TYR A 332 -13.77 16.61 7.22
N ASP A 333 -13.76 16.58 8.55
CA ASP A 333 -13.82 17.77 9.41
C ASP A 333 -12.45 18.03 10.03
N ASN A 334 -11.77 19.11 9.66
CA ASN A 334 -10.45 19.45 10.19
C ASN A 334 -10.46 19.92 11.65
N ASP A 335 -11.64 20.25 12.19
CA ASP A 335 -11.81 20.76 13.55
C ASP A 335 -12.36 19.68 14.51
N ASN A 336 -12.47 18.43 14.03
CA ASN A 336 -12.88 17.33 14.91
C ASN A 336 -11.84 17.06 16.02
N GLU A 337 -12.31 16.83 17.23
CA GLU A 337 -11.50 16.55 18.42
C GLU A 337 -11.48 15.04 18.77
N ILE A 338 -11.73 14.16 17.79
CA ILE A 338 -11.76 12.71 18.02
C ILE A 338 -10.38 12.24 18.50
N PRO A 339 -10.29 11.51 19.63
CA PRO A 339 -9.01 11.15 20.23
C PRO A 339 -8.25 10.06 19.47
N PHE A 340 -6.92 10.12 19.58
CA PHE A 340 -5.97 9.12 19.11
C PHE A 340 -4.92 8.86 20.20
N ASP A 341 -4.79 7.62 20.65
CA ASP A 341 -3.69 7.20 21.51
C ASP A 341 -2.54 6.62 20.67
N ILE A 342 -1.36 7.20 20.80
CA ILE A 342 -0.14 6.78 20.10
C ILE A 342 0.57 5.62 20.81
N ASP A 343 0.30 5.40 22.10
CA ASP A 343 0.90 4.29 22.83
C ASP A 343 0.04 3.04 22.64
N TRP A 344 0.53 2.12 21.82
CA TRP A 344 -0.20 0.91 21.53
C TRP A 344 -0.10 -0.18 22.60
N ARG A 345 0.82 -0.04 23.57
CA ARG A 345 1.15 -1.11 24.51
C ARG A 345 0.00 -1.51 25.43
N PHE A 346 -1.05 -0.68 25.55
CA PHE A 346 -2.26 -1.07 26.27
C PHE A 346 -2.91 -2.33 25.69
N LEU A 347 -2.73 -2.61 24.40
CA LEU A 347 -3.22 -3.83 23.75
C LEU A 347 -2.62 -5.12 24.33
N ASN A 348 -1.50 -5.02 25.05
CA ASN A 348 -0.89 -6.16 25.73
C ASN A 348 -1.78 -6.74 26.84
N ALA A 349 -2.81 -6.01 27.31
CA ALA A 349 -3.81 -6.57 28.21
C ALA A 349 -4.58 -7.77 27.62
N TRP A 350 -4.67 -7.85 26.28
CA TRP A 350 -5.29 -8.98 25.57
C TRP A 350 -4.29 -9.87 24.86
N TRP A 351 -2.99 -9.63 25.06
CA TRP A 351 -1.96 -10.48 24.47
C TRP A 351 -2.05 -11.89 25.05
N LYS A 352 -1.92 -12.87 24.16
CA LYS A 352 -1.75 -14.28 24.51
C LYS A 352 -0.62 -14.84 23.64
N ARG A 353 -0.02 -15.94 24.09
CA ARG A 353 0.94 -16.70 23.28
C ARG A 353 0.26 -17.14 21.98
N GLN A 354 0.97 -16.94 20.87
CA GLN A 354 0.49 -17.22 19.51
C GLN A 354 1.42 -18.28 18.90
N GLU A 355 0.91 -19.47 18.63
CA GLU A 355 1.69 -20.60 18.11
C GLU A 355 1.36 -20.90 16.64
N SER A 356 0.49 -20.08 16.04
CA SER A 356 0.07 -20.15 14.65
C SER A 356 -0.31 -18.75 14.14
N VAL A 357 -0.48 -18.63 12.82
CA VAL A 357 -0.99 -17.41 12.20
C VAL A 357 -2.44 -17.16 12.65
N GLU A 358 -3.22 -18.22 12.82
CA GLU A 358 -4.61 -18.18 13.28
C GLU A 358 -4.73 -17.64 14.71
N ASP A 359 -3.82 -18.04 15.61
CA ASP A 359 -3.77 -17.48 16.96
C ASP A 359 -3.46 -15.98 16.91
N ALA A 360 -2.50 -15.59 16.06
CA ALA A 360 -2.12 -14.19 15.90
C ALA A 360 -3.27 -13.33 15.39
N VAL A 361 -4.02 -13.84 14.40
CA VAL A 361 -5.24 -13.18 13.89
C VAL A 361 -6.28 -13.07 15.01
N THR A 362 -6.50 -14.13 15.78
CA THR A 362 -7.48 -14.14 16.88
C THR A 362 -7.16 -13.07 17.93
N VAL A 363 -5.88 -12.96 18.34
CA VAL A 363 -5.42 -11.91 19.26
C VAL A 363 -5.62 -10.53 18.63
N ALA A 364 -5.22 -10.36 17.37
CA ALA A 364 -5.29 -9.07 16.69
C ALA A 364 -6.72 -8.58 16.45
N GLU A 365 -7.69 -9.48 16.22
CA GLU A 365 -9.12 -9.13 16.08
C GLU A 365 -9.73 -8.62 17.38
N ILE A 366 -9.35 -9.20 18.53
CA ILE A 366 -9.75 -8.69 19.84
C ILE A 366 -9.18 -7.28 20.01
N GLN A 367 -7.87 -7.15 19.79
CA GLN A 367 -7.15 -5.87 19.92
C GLN A 367 -7.68 -4.79 18.98
N SER A 368 -8.14 -5.13 17.78
CA SER A 368 -8.72 -4.18 16.83
C SER A 368 -9.92 -3.45 17.42
N ARG A 369 -10.78 -4.17 18.16
CA ARG A 369 -11.97 -3.56 18.80
C ARG A 369 -11.55 -2.57 19.89
N GLU A 370 -10.65 -3.00 20.76
CA GLU A 370 -10.13 -2.18 21.86
C GLU A 370 -9.37 -0.95 21.32
N TRP A 371 -8.66 -1.11 20.21
CA TRP A 371 -8.01 -0.01 19.50
C TRP A 371 -9.00 1.01 18.97
N HIS A 372 -10.05 0.56 18.29
CA HIS A 372 -11.03 1.46 17.71
C HIS A 372 -11.83 2.21 18.78
N GLU A 373 -12.04 1.61 19.95
CA GLU A 373 -12.70 2.28 21.07
C GLU A 373 -11.79 3.36 21.71
N ARG A 374 -10.50 3.06 21.91
CA ARG A 374 -9.54 3.99 22.53
C ARG A 374 -9.01 5.06 21.57
N SER A 375 -8.85 4.70 20.30
CA SER A 375 -8.30 5.54 19.23
C SER A 375 -9.27 5.64 18.03
N PRO A 376 -10.51 6.13 18.23
CA PRO A 376 -11.53 6.24 17.19
C PRO A 376 -11.09 7.10 15.99
N ARG A 377 -10.13 8.01 16.20
CA ARG A 377 -9.53 8.82 15.13
C ARG A 377 -8.86 7.96 14.04
N LYS A 378 -8.35 6.76 14.36
CA LYS A 378 -7.81 5.82 13.34
C LYS A 378 -8.90 5.44 12.33
N VAL A 379 -10.10 5.14 12.82
CA VAL A 379 -11.24 4.76 11.97
C VAL A 379 -11.72 5.97 11.16
N TYR A 380 -11.79 7.14 11.80
CA TYR A 380 -12.20 8.37 11.15
C TYR A 380 -11.26 8.78 9.99
N GLU A 381 -9.95 8.77 10.22
CA GLU A 381 -8.96 9.09 9.17
C GLU A 381 -8.89 8.00 8.09
N ALA A 382 -9.00 6.71 8.47
CA ALA A 382 -9.11 5.63 7.50
C ALA A 382 -10.30 5.84 6.56
N GLN A 383 -11.43 6.27 7.12
CA GLN A 383 -12.65 6.48 6.38
C GLN A 383 -12.60 7.70 5.46
N TYR A 384 -12.21 8.85 5.98
CA TYR A 384 -12.40 10.13 5.30
C TYR A 384 -11.13 10.69 4.66
N VAL A 385 -9.96 10.11 4.93
CA VAL A 385 -8.67 10.52 4.34
C VAL A 385 -8.10 9.38 3.49
N ARG A 386 -7.89 8.20 4.08
CA ARG A 386 -7.29 7.05 3.37
C ARG A 386 -8.16 6.60 2.21
N GLU A 387 -9.37 6.10 2.44
CA GLU A 387 -10.17 5.52 1.33
C GLU A 387 -10.35 6.50 0.14
N PRO A 388 -10.67 7.79 0.35
CA PRO A 388 -10.83 8.74 -0.76
C PRO A 388 -9.54 9.05 -1.51
N LEU A 389 -8.41 9.28 -0.82
CA LEU A 389 -7.13 9.56 -1.48
C LEU A 389 -6.61 8.34 -2.25
N TRP A 390 -6.79 7.15 -1.69
CA TRP A 390 -6.42 5.91 -2.37
C TRP A 390 -7.33 5.64 -3.57
N ALA A 391 -8.63 5.93 -3.49
CA ALA A 391 -9.53 5.91 -4.64
C ALA A 391 -9.14 6.95 -5.70
N ALA A 392 -8.69 8.14 -5.32
CA ALA A 392 -8.14 9.11 -6.28
C ALA A 392 -6.92 8.56 -7.02
N TRP A 393 -6.08 7.77 -6.35
CA TRP A 393 -4.92 7.14 -6.99
C TRP A 393 -5.33 6.07 -8.01
N PHE A 394 -6.38 5.30 -7.74
CA PHE A 394 -6.96 4.39 -8.74
C PHE A 394 -7.35 5.12 -10.03
N VAL A 395 -7.93 6.32 -9.91
CA VAL A 395 -8.30 7.16 -11.05
C VAL A 395 -7.07 7.66 -11.78
N ALA A 396 -6.07 8.18 -11.06
CA ALA A 396 -4.81 8.63 -11.67
C ALA A 396 -4.10 7.49 -12.42
N LEU A 397 -4.11 6.27 -11.87
CA LEU A 397 -3.46 5.11 -12.46
C LEU A 397 -4.15 4.56 -13.72
N SER A 398 -5.40 4.91 -14.04
CA SER A 398 -6.00 4.43 -15.30
C SER A 398 -5.37 5.06 -16.53
N GLY A 399 -5.05 6.36 -16.45
CA GLY A 399 -4.63 7.13 -17.63
C GLY A 399 -5.73 7.31 -18.67
N ASP A 400 -6.99 7.02 -18.35
CA ASP A 400 -8.14 7.26 -19.23
C ASP A 400 -8.46 8.77 -19.24
N PRO A 401 -8.27 9.47 -20.37
CA PRO A 401 -8.49 10.92 -20.44
C PRO A 401 -9.91 11.36 -20.09
N ALA A 402 -10.93 10.53 -20.38
CA ALA A 402 -12.32 10.85 -20.08
C ALA A 402 -12.60 10.76 -18.57
N VAL A 403 -12.10 9.71 -17.92
CA VAL A 403 -12.23 9.55 -16.45
C VAL A 403 -11.41 10.62 -15.73
N LEU A 404 -10.18 10.88 -16.17
CA LEU A 404 -9.35 11.95 -15.61
C LEU A 404 -10.06 13.30 -15.72
N LYS A 405 -10.56 13.69 -16.90
CA LYS A 405 -11.30 14.95 -17.06
C LYS A 405 -12.46 15.10 -16.07
N LEU A 406 -13.23 14.04 -15.83
CA LEU A 406 -14.35 14.05 -14.87
C LEU A 406 -13.90 14.07 -13.40
N ALA A 407 -12.68 13.61 -13.12
CA ALA A 407 -12.12 13.50 -11.78
C ALA A 407 -11.35 14.75 -11.32
N ARG A 408 -11.06 15.70 -12.22
CA ARG A 408 -10.24 16.89 -11.93
C ARG A 408 -10.67 17.61 -10.65
N GLU A 409 -11.94 18.05 -10.58
CA GLU A 409 -12.43 18.78 -9.40
C GLU A 409 -12.52 17.91 -8.13
N PRO A 410 -13.07 16.67 -8.18
CA PRO A 410 -13.02 15.77 -7.02
C PRO A 410 -11.61 15.54 -6.47
N ILE A 411 -10.61 15.31 -7.33
CA ILE A 411 -9.23 15.09 -6.93
C ILE A 411 -8.60 16.38 -6.39
N ARG A 412 -8.79 17.51 -7.07
CA ARG A 412 -8.31 18.83 -6.61
C ARG A 412 -8.82 19.14 -5.20
N ARG A 413 -10.10 18.89 -4.91
CA ARG A 413 -10.68 19.04 -3.58
C ARG A 413 -10.00 18.11 -2.56
N LEU A 414 -9.87 16.82 -2.88
CA LEU A 414 -9.21 15.85 -2.00
C LEU A 414 -7.76 16.25 -1.68
N LEU A 415 -7.02 16.80 -2.64
CA LEU A 415 -5.63 17.23 -2.41
C LEU A 415 -5.49 18.54 -1.63
N THR A 416 -6.58 19.28 -1.38
CA THR A 416 -6.52 20.63 -0.77
C THR A 416 -7.35 20.79 0.49
N GLN A 417 -8.25 19.85 0.80
CA GLN A 417 -9.21 20.02 1.90
C GLN A 417 -8.67 19.66 3.29
N TYR A 418 -7.54 18.97 3.40
CA TYR A 418 -7.04 18.46 4.68
C TYR A 418 -5.98 19.38 5.31
N GLU A 419 -6.04 19.52 6.63
CA GLU A 419 -4.95 20.05 7.42
C GLU A 419 -3.98 18.92 7.80
N TRP A 420 -3.00 18.66 6.92
CA TRP A 420 -2.06 17.53 7.06
C TRP A 420 -1.38 17.45 8.43
N GLY A 421 -1.08 18.60 9.03
CA GLY A 421 -0.46 18.71 10.36
C GLY A 421 -1.32 18.20 11.52
N LYS A 422 -2.63 18.02 11.32
CA LYS A 422 -3.58 17.49 12.30
C LYS A 422 -3.88 16.00 12.13
N LEU A 423 -3.29 15.34 11.12
CA LEU A 423 -3.49 13.90 10.89
C LEU A 423 -2.55 13.06 11.76
N TYR A 424 -3.05 11.92 12.24
CA TYR A 424 -2.27 10.94 13.00
C TYR A 424 -1.74 9.80 12.14
N LEU A 425 -2.44 9.43 11.05
CA LEU A 425 -2.03 8.35 10.16
C LEU A 425 -1.24 8.89 8.96
N SER A 426 -0.17 8.20 8.54
CA SER A 426 0.65 8.60 7.39
C SER A 426 0.03 8.32 6.03
N LEU A 427 -1.11 7.60 5.99
CA LEU A 427 -1.77 7.08 4.79
C LEU A 427 -2.14 8.15 3.74
N PHE A 428 -2.03 9.44 4.09
CA PHE A 428 -2.13 10.56 3.16
C PHE A 428 -0.90 10.72 2.27
N PHE A 429 0.21 9.98 2.47
CA PHE A 429 1.36 10.00 1.55
C PHE A 429 0.96 9.73 0.09
N ILE A 430 -0.13 8.99 -0.11
CA ILE A 430 -0.65 8.72 -1.46
C ILE A 430 -1.11 10.00 -2.18
N ALA A 431 -1.38 11.11 -1.47
CA ALA A 431 -1.69 12.39 -2.09
C ALA A 431 -0.56 12.87 -3.02
N GLU A 432 0.70 12.62 -2.66
CA GLU A 432 1.84 12.89 -3.55
C GLU A 432 1.81 11.97 -4.77
N CYS A 433 1.55 10.67 -4.58
CA CYS A 433 1.43 9.73 -5.70
C CYS A 433 0.32 10.14 -6.67
N VAL A 434 -0.85 10.56 -6.15
CA VAL A 434 -1.97 11.07 -6.96
C VAL A 434 -1.54 12.30 -7.77
N TYR A 435 -0.94 13.30 -7.10
CA TYR A 435 -0.61 14.57 -7.73
C TYR A 435 0.45 14.41 -8.84
N TYR A 436 1.55 13.70 -8.57
CA TYR A 436 2.61 13.56 -9.55
C TYR A 436 2.26 12.60 -10.69
N GLU A 437 1.47 11.56 -10.45
CA GLU A 437 0.89 10.74 -11.54
C GLU A 437 -0.06 11.60 -12.40
N TRP A 438 -0.87 12.45 -11.78
CA TRP A 438 -1.78 13.35 -12.50
C TRP A 438 -1.04 14.32 -13.42
N LEU A 439 0.02 14.96 -12.93
CA LEU A 439 0.85 15.86 -13.72
C LEU A 439 1.48 15.18 -14.93
N GLU A 440 1.85 13.89 -14.81
CA GLU A 440 2.37 13.12 -15.94
C GLU A 440 1.33 13.00 -17.06
N HIS A 441 0.04 12.85 -16.73
CA HIS A 441 -1.03 12.81 -17.73
C HIS A 441 -1.31 14.17 -18.37
N GLU A 442 -1.21 15.26 -17.61
CA GLU A 442 -1.37 16.61 -18.18
C GLU A 442 -0.21 16.97 -19.12
N ALA A 443 0.94 16.30 -18.98
CA ALA A 443 2.12 16.52 -19.80
C ALA A 443 2.17 15.73 -21.12
N ARG A 444 1.29 14.75 -21.29
CA ARG A 444 1.14 13.94 -22.50
C ARG A 444 0.03 14.50 -23.38
#